data_AF-A0A2V7Y636-F1
#
_entry.id   AF-A0A2V7Y636-F1
#
_cell.length_a   1.000
_cell.length_b   1.000
_cell.length_c   1.000
_cell.angle_alpha   90.00
_cell.angle_beta   90.00
_cell.angle_gamma   90.00
#
_symmetry.space_group_name_H-M   'P 1'
#
loop_
_entity.id
_entity.type
_entity.pdbx_description
1 polymer ?
#
loop_
_entity_poly.entity_id
_entity_poly.type
_entity_poly.pdbx_seq_one_letter_code
_entity_poly.pdbx_strand_id
1 'polypeptide(L)' 'MVVRVTNKGTTLAFQVHLALRQGGVEVLPVWWDDNYFELLPGESREVHVSYPRRGGEGAPVIEAEAWNAPAVRR' A
#
# COMPACT_ATOMS: atom_id res chain seq x y z
N MET A 1 -9.20 5.15 5.22
CA MET A 1 -9.74 4.04 4.39
C MET A 1 -9.08 2.75 4.81
N VAL A 2 -9.59 1.60 4.36
CA VAL A 2 -8.99 0.28 4.59
C VAL A 2 -8.44 -0.22 3.26
N VAL A 3 -7.20 -0.69 3.27
CA VAL A 3 -6.54 -1.32 2.12
C VAL A 3 -6.38 -2.81 2.42
N ARG A 4 -6.88 -3.65 1.52
CA ARG A 4 -6.63 -5.09 1.58
C ARG A 4 -5.51 -5.47 0.62
N VAL A 5 -4.43 -6.03 1.17
CA VAL A 5 -3.27 -6.48 0.42
C VAL A 5 -3.23 -8.00 0.46
N THR A 6 -3.09 -8.64 -0.69
CA THR A 6 -3.02 -10.11 -0.78
C THR A 6 -1.78 -10.50 -1.57
N ASN A 7 -0.96 -11.39 -1.01
CA ASN A 7 0.10 -12.02 -1.76
C ASN A 7 -0.47 -13.11 -2.67
N LYS A 8 -0.52 -12.82 -3.98
CA LYS A 8 -0.99 -13.77 -5.01
C LYS A 8 0.15 -14.60 -5.63
N GLY A 9 1.39 -14.39 -5.17
CA GLY A 9 2.56 -15.13 -5.62
C GLY A 9 2.72 -16.48 -4.92
N THR A 10 3.79 -17.19 -5.27
CA THR A 10 4.15 -18.51 -4.72
C THR A 10 5.30 -18.46 -3.72
N THR A 11 5.85 -17.27 -3.47
CA THR A 11 6.94 -17.01 -2.50
C THR A 11 6.50 -15.96 -1.48
N LEU A 12 7.26 -15.83 -0.38
CA LEU A 12 7.07 -14.77 0.61
C LEU A 12 7.11 -13.40 -0.07
N ALA A 13 6.11 -12.54 0.17
CA ALA A 13 6.22 -11.12 -0.14
C ALA A 13 6.92 -10.45 1.04
N PHE A 14 8.19 -10.12 0.85
CA PHE A 14 9.05 -9.61 1.93
C PHE A 14 9.00 -8.09 1.97
N GLN A 15 8.83 -7.51 3.17
CA GLN A 15 8.85 -6.06 3.40
C GLN A 15 7.90 -5.31 2.46
N VAL A 16 6.61 -5.64 2.56
CA VAL A 16 5.53 -5.00 1.81
C VAL A 16 5.38 -3.56 2.29
N HIS A 17 5.75 -2.64 1.43
CA HIS A 17 5.62 -1.20 1.62
C HIS A 17 4.36 -0.68 0.90
N LEU A 18 3.58 0.14 1.61
CA LEU A 18 2.40 0.82 1.09
C LEU A 18 2.63 2.32 1.01
N ALA A 19 2.32 2.90 -0.15
CA ALA A 19 2.32 4.35 -0.38
C ALA A 19 0.95 4.80 -0.91
N LEU A 20 0.52 5.98 -0.44
CA LEU A 20 -0.66 6.67 -0.95
C LEU A 20 -0.20 7.75 -1.92
N ARG A 21 -0.66 7.72 -3.17
CA ARG A 21 -0.31 8.71 -4.20
C ARG A 21 -1.53 9.46 -4.70
N GLN A 22 -1.36 10.73 -5.05
CA GLN A 22 -2.38 11.57 -5.67
C GLN A 22 -1.69 12.54 -6.63
N GLY A 23 -2.20 12.71 -7.86
CA GLY A 23 -1.57 13.58 -8.86
C GLY A 23 -0.14 13.18 -9.24
N GLY A 24 0.23 11.91 -9.08
CA GLY A 24 1.58 11.38 -9.36
C GLY A 24 2.59 11.55 -8.24
N VAL A 25 2.26 12.29 -7.17
CA VAL A 25 3.13 12.48 -6.00
C VAL A 25 2.63 11.67 -4.81
N GLU A 26 3.51 11.39 -3.86
CA GLU A 26 3.15 10.76 -2.60
C GLU A 26 2.43 11.76 -1.68
N VAL A 27 1.35 11.30 -1.04
CA VAL A 27 0.54 12.09 -0.12
C VAL A 27 1.18 12.07 1.26
N LEU A 28 1.55 13.24 1.76
CA LEU A 28 2.12 13.40 3.10
C LEU A 28 1.45 14.56 3.86
N PRO A 29 1.23 14.44 5.19
CA PRO A 29 1.46 13.24 5.99
C PRO A 29 0.44 12.13 5.69
N VAL A 30 0.86 10.89 5.87
CA VAL A 30 0.01 9.68 5.82
C VAL A 30 0.32 8.83 7.05
N TRP A 31 -0.72 8.27 7.66
CA TRP A 31 -0.60 7.38 8.80
C TRP A 31 -1.19 6.02 8.46
N TRP A 32 -0.31 5.01 8.48
CA TRP A 32 -0.64 3.60 8.35
C TRP A 32 -0.60 2.97 9.74
N ASP A 33 -1.56 2.09 10.05
CA ASP A 33 -1.51 1.28 11.28
C ASP A 33 -0.49 0.13 11.18
N ASP A 34 -0.15 -0.26 9.95
CA ASP A 34 0.89 -1.23 9.64
C ASP A 34 1.56 -0.91 8.29
N ASN A 35 2.86 -1.13 8.17
CA ASN A 35 3.63 -0.95 6.94
C ASN A 35 4.96 -1.72 7.07
N TYR A 36 5.58 -2.08 5.95
CA TYR A 36 6.80 -2.91 5.92
C TYR A 36 6.62 -4.31 6.54
N PHE A 37 5.47 -4.93 6.30
CA PHE A 37 5.14 -6.26 6.81
C PHE A 37 5.40 -7.38 5.80
N GLU A 38 5.41 -8.62 6.25
CA GLU A 38 5.49 -9.80 5.39
C GLU A 38 4.11 -10.40 5.09
N LEU A 39 3.97 -11.05 3.92
CA LEU A 39 2.82 -11.89 3.58
C LEU A 39 3.28 -13.23 2.99
N LEU A 40 2.84 -14.34 3.58
CA LEU A 40 3.00 -15.66 2.98
C LEU A 40 2.14 -15.81 1.72
N PRO A 41 2.45 -16.79 0.83
CA PRO A 41 1.60 -17.09 -0.34
C PRO A 41 0.13 -17.28 0.06
N GLY A 42 -0.77 -16.52 -0.57
CA GLY A 42 -2.22 -16.53 -0.31
C GLY A 42 -2.68 -15.73 0.91
N GLU A 43 -1.76 -15.26 1.76
CA GLU A 43 -2.11 -14.45 2.93
C GLU A 43 -2.64 -13.08 2.51
N SER A 44 -3.58 -12.57 3.29
CA SER A 44 -4.12 -11.22 3.15
C SER A 44 -3.98 -10.44 4.44
N ARG A 45 -3.75 -9.14 4.33
CA ARG A 45 -3.77 -8.19 5.44
C ARG A 45 -4.65 -7.00 5.10
N GLU A 46 -5.39 -6.53 6.09
CA GLU A 46 -6.12 -5.27 6.03
C GLU A 46 -5.35 -4.23 6.83
N VAL A 47 -5.13 -3.07 6.20
CA VAL A 47 -4.31 -1.99 6.75
C VAL A 47 -5.15 -0.71 6.71
N HIS A 48 -5.29 -0.05 7.86
CA HIS A 48 -5.98 1.23 7.95
C HIS A 48 -5.03 2.37 7.61
N VAL A 49 -5.48 3.24 6.72
CA VAL A 49 -4.77 4.47 6.36
C VAL A 49 -5.61 5.70 6.61
N SER A 50 -4.99 6.71 7.21
CA SER A 50 -5.56 8.03 7.38
C SER A 50 -4.61 9.09 6.85
N TYR A 51 -5.17 10.15 6.27
CA TYR A 51 -4.42 11.25 5.69
C TYR A 51 -5.31 12.49 5.64
N PRO A 52 -4.74 13.71 5.67
CA PRO A 52 -5.53 14.92 5.53
C PRO A 52 -6.23 14.98 4.17
N ARG A 53 -7.54 15.19 4.16
CA ARG A 53 -8.35 15.38 2.94
C ARG A 53 -8.12 16.75 2.26
N ARG A 54 -6.89 17.28 2.26
CA ARG A 54 -6.59 18.50 1.51
C ARG A 54 -6.40 18.14 0.03
N GLY A 55 -7.04 18.91 -0.84
CA GLY A 55 -7.18 18.58 -2.26
C GLY A 55 -5.84 18.50 -2.99
N GLY A 56 -5.46 17.27 -3.36
CA GLY A 56 -4.56 17.02 -4.49
C GLY A 56 -5.35 16.86 -5.78
N GLU A 57 -4.68 17.02 -6.92
CA GLU A 57 -5.29 16.76 -8.23
C GLU A 57 -5.49 15.25 -8.45
N GLY A 58 -6.68 14.85 -8.89
CA GLY A 58 -7.00 13.46 -9.22
C GLY A 58 -7.42 12.60 -8.02
N ALA A 59 -7.78 11.35 -8.31
CA ALA A 59 -8.17 10.38 -7.29
C ALA A 59 -6.92 9.81 -6.57
N PRO A 60 -7.00 9.54 -5.26
CA PRO A 60 -5.94 8.83 -4.55
C PRO A 60 -5.81 7.39 -5.07
N VAL A 61 -4.57 6.92 -5.19
CA VAL A 61 -4.18 5.59 -5.64
C VAL A 61 -3.28 4.97 -4.59
N ILE A 62 -3.47 3.68 -4.31
CA ILE A 62 -2.57 2.91 -3.45
C ILE A 62 -1.51 2.24 -4.33
N GLU A 63 -0.26 2.44 -3.95
CA GLU A 63 0.88 1.69 -4.46
C GLU A 63 1.32 0.69 -3.38
N ALA A 64 1.42 -0.58 -3.76
CA ALA A 64 1.98 -1.65 -2.92
C ALA A 64 3.20 -2.24 -3.61
N GLU A 65 4.30 -2.34 -2.88
CA GLU A 65 5.57 -2.88 -3.34
C GLU A 65 6.09 -3.87 -2.31
N ALA A 66 6.64 -4.99 -2.75
CA ALA A 66 7.43 -5.87 -1.89
C ALA A 66 8.86 -5.88 -2.42
N TRP A 67 9.85 -6.04 -1.55
CA TRP A 67 11.26 -6.05 -1.93
C TRP A 67 11.56 -6.98 -3.12
N ASN A 68 10.89 -8.12 -3.17
CA ASN A 68 11.10 -9.18 -4.16
C ASN A 68 9.97 -9.29 -5.19
N ALA A 69 9.15 -8.25 -5.39
CA ALA A 69 8.07 -8.23 -6.36
C ALA A 69 7.88 -6.84 -7.00
N PRO A 70 7.37 -6.76 -8.25
CA PRO A 70 7.08 -5.48 -8.87
C PRO A 70 5.94 -4.75 -8.13
N ALA A 71 6.00 -3.41 -8.13
CA ALA A 71 4.95 -2.58 -7.54
C ALA A 71 3.61 -2.72 -8.28
N VAL A 72 2.52 -2.67 -7.52
CA VAL A 72 1.13 -2.70 -8.02
C VAL A 72 0.41 -1.45 -7.58
N ARG A 73 -0.32 -0.81 -8.51
CA ARG A 73 -1.12 0.40 -8.27
C ARG A 73 -2.61 0.16 -8.46
N ARG A 74 -3.45 0.65 -7.57
CA ARG A 74 -4.92 0.54 -7.63
C ARG A 74 -5.63 1.78 -7.12
#